data_AF-A0A1C6B6T0-F1
#
_entry.id   AF-A0A1C6B6T0-F1
#
_cell.length_a   1.000
_cell.length_b   1.000
_cell.length_c   1.000
_cell.angle_alpha   90.00
_cell.angle_beta   90.00
_cell.angle_gamma   90.00
#
_symmetry.space_group_name_H-M   'P 1'
#
loop_
_entity.id
_entity.type
_entity.pdbx_description
1 polymer ?
#
loop_
_entity_poly.entity_id
_entity_poly.type
_entity_poly.pdbx_seq_one_letter_code
_entity_poly.pdbx_strand_id
1 'polypeptide(L)'
;MRKVTTVIDINAHIRALTCDIKVQNGVVTAIIGFENLAYGTITAIKFHAVGYNSFNDIVPINGKEKFFLIIQDIHVGINETAKDLKAVLPNPDIRKLDLEECQICYSNGSVSTYKGKEEYTYEFEAFDFAKAEEKEIREALEDKFGRGFVYKPQEYENGWICGCGYFNLSDSDKCLSCETYKSDAFSVCSADVLKQIVMEHHIAEEERKKRALKQQEQEERVKRQKYIKIGICAVVVLIFAIFLGHSIVMSGRTLYSSEKEMKEALQGKYTHYYDNGDAMQQIEIKGDQVKIRWAFGGDLDSEVKEWNYKKGTFRTFQTYTVLRNGDIKDKNGTLFEKGGFMPIDGSDSDLSSSTTSAYESGY
;
A
#
# COMPACT_ATOMS: atom_id res chain seq x y z
N MET A 1 -31.85 -30.88 -3.24
CA MET A 1 -31.80 -30.92 -4.71
C MET A 1 -33.08 -30.38 -5.33
N ARG A 2 -32.96 -29.68 -6.45
CA ARG A 2 -34.06 -29.17 -7.28
C ARG A 2 -33.95 -29.77 -8.69
N LYS A 3 -35.08 -30.02 -9.35
CA LYS A 3 -35.08 -30.44 -10.76
C LYS A 3 -34.80 -29.25 -11.67
N VAL A 4 -34.04 -29.48 -12.73
CA VAL A 4 -33.70 -28.52 -13.77
C VAL A 4 -33.93 -29.16 -15.12
N THR A 5 -34.52 -28.40 -16.04
CA THR A 5 -34.76 -28.81 -17.43
C THR A 5 -33.99 -27.88 -18.36
N THR A 6 -33.30 -28.43 -19.36
CA THR A 6 -32.58 -27.65 -20.37
C THR A 6 -32.71 -28.29 -21.74
N VAL A 7 -32.62 -27.49 -22.80
CA VAL A 7 -32.60 -27.94 -24.19
C VAL A 7 -31.20 -27.70 -24.74
N ILE A 8 -30.59 -28.72 -25.33
CA ILE A 8 -29.21 -28.67 -25.83
C ILE A 8 -29.21 -29.18 -27.26
N ASP A 9 -28.66 -28.37 -28.16
CA ASP A 9 -28.27 -28.81 -29.50
C ASP A 9 -26.87 -29.44 -29.40
N ILE A 10 -26.80 -30.76 -29.59
CA ILE A 10 -25.54 -31.51 -29.40
C ILE A 10 -24.55 -31.29 -30.54
N ASN A 11 -24.99 -30.73 -31.67
CA ASN A 11 -24.15 -30.42 -32.82
C ASN A 11 -23.61 -28.99 -32.80
N ALA A 12 -24.09 -28.14 -31.89
CA ALA A 12 -23.69 -26.75 -31.80
C ALA A 12 -22.27 -26.62 -31.25
N HIS A 13 -21.50 -25.70 -31.83
CA HIS A 13 -20.17 -25.32 -31.34
C HIS A 13 -20.18 -23.96 -30.64
N ILE A 14 -21.28 -23.23 -30.77
CA ILE A 14 -21.56 -21.99 -30.03
C ILE A 14 -22.97 -22.03 -29.43
N ARG A 15 -23.24 -21.18 -28.44
CA ARG A 15 -24.60 -20.98 -27.91
C ARG A 15 -24.89 -19.50 -27.64
N ALA A 16 -26.13 -19.21 -27.24
CA ALA A 16 -26.59 -17.86 -26.90
C ALA A 16 -26.27 -16.85 -28.03
N LEU A 17 -26.46 -17.26 -29.28
CA LEU A 17 -26.22 -16.42 -30.45
C LEU A 17 -27.17 -15.22 -30.43
N THR A 18 -26.59 -14.03 -30.46
CA THR A 18 -27.30 -12.75 -30.57
C THR A 18 -26.88 -12.00 -31.82
N CYS A 19 -27.80 -11.25 -32.41
CA CYS A 19 -27.52 -10.42 -33.57
C CYS A 19 -28.38 -9.16 -33.54
N ASP A 20 -27.72 -8.00 -33.48
CA ASP A 20 -28.33 -6.68 -33.61
C ASP A 20 -27.85 -5.99 -34.89
N ILE A 21 -28.70 -5.18 -35.51
CA ILE A 21 -28.34 -4.40 -36.70
C ILE A 21 -28.17 -2.93 -36.33
N LYS A 22 -27.03 -2.34 -36.68
CA LYS A 22 -26.78 -0.89 -36.56
C LYS A 22 -26.56 -0.24 -37.92
N VAL A 23 -27.18 0.91 -38.10
CA VAL A 23 -27.00 1.77 -39.28
C VAL A 23 -26.23 3.02 -38.87
N GLN A 24 -25.06 3.23 -39.48
CA GLN A 24 -24.26 4.44 -39.27
C GLN A 24 -23.77 4.97 -40.62
N ASN A 25 -24.09 6.23 -40.92
CA ASN A 25 -23.70 6.88 -42.18
C ASN A 25 -24.06 6.06 -43.44
N GLY A 26 -25.23 5.40 -43.44
CA GLY A 26 -25.69 4.54 -44.53
C GLY A 26 -25.03 3.15 -44.59
N VAL A 27 -24.05 2.87 -43.74
CA VAL A 27 -23.44 1.55 -43.59
C VAL A 27 -24.24 0.73 -42.59
N VAL A 28 -24.71 -0.43 -43.03
CA VAL A 28 -25.43 -1.39 -42.18
C VAL A 28 -24.45 -2.44 -41.67
N THR A 29 -24.35 -2.57 -40.35
CA THR A 29 -23.46 -3.49 -39.67
C THR A 29 -24.25 -4.42 -38.76
N ALA A 30 -24.00 -5.73 -38.86
CA ALA A 30 -24.44 -6.69 -37.87
C ALA A 30 -23.48 -6.69 -36.68
N ILE A 31 -24.03 -6.73 -35.47
CA ILE A 31 -23.34 -6.85 -34.20
C ILE A 31 -23.74 -8.20 -33.60
N ILE A 32 -22.76 -9.09 -33.53
CA ILE A 32 -22.97 -10.49 -33.20
C ILE A 32 -22.29 -10.82 -31.88
N GLY A 33 -22.97 -11.61 -31.05
CA GLY A 33 -22.43 -12.19 -29.84
C GLY A 33 -22.77 -13.67 -29.74
N PHE A 34 -21.92 -14.44 -29.07
CA PHE A 34 -22.14 -15.86 -28.80
C PHE A 34 -21.20 -16.35 -27.69
N GLU A 35 -21.47 -17.51 -27.13
CA GLU A 35 -20.58 -18.24 -26.21
C GLU A 35 -19.91 -19.40 -26.94
N ASN A 36 -18.60 -19.57 -26.74
CA ASN A 36 -17.82 -20.69 -27.30
C ASN A 36 -17.98 -21.96 -26.45
N LEU A 37 -18.47 -23.05 -27.04
CA LEU A 37 -18.70 -24.35 -26.39
C LEU A 37 -17.42 -25.20 -26.25
N ALA A 38 -16.31 -24.56 -25.92
CA ALA A 38 -15.09 -25.20 -25.41
C ALA A 38 -14.40 -26.25 -26.31
N TYR A 39 -14.67 -26.27 -27.62
CA TYR A 39 -13.98 -27.16 -28.58
C TYR A 39 -12.58 -26.67 -28.99
N GLY A 40 -12.25 -25.42 -28.68
CA GLY A 40 -10.97 -24.78 -29.00
C GLY A 40 -11.12 -23.26 -29.03
N THR A 41 -10.02 -22.53 -29.22
CA THR A 41 -10.09 -21.08 -29.44
C THR A 41 -10.56 -20.79 -30.86
N ILE A 42 -11.65 -20.04 -31.03
CA ILE A 42 -12.23 -19.71 -32.34
C ILE A 42 -11.46 -18.53 -32.96
N THR A 43 -11.04 -18.68 -34.22
CA THR A 43 -10.33 -17.65 -35.00
C THR A 43 -11.12 -17.11 -36.17
N ALA A 44 -12.11 -17.88 -36.66
CA ALA A 44 -13.08 -17.42 -37.64
C ALA A 44 -14.39 -18.20 -37.50
N ILE A 45 -15.50 -17.54 -37.83
CA ILE A 45 -16.83 -18.15 -37.86
C ILE A 45 -17.57 -17.76 -39.13
N LYS A 46 -18.30 -18.73 -39.69
CA LYS A 46 -19.16 -18.59 -40.84
C LYS A 46 -20.58 -18.93 -40.43
N PHE A 47 -21.52 -18.09 -40.83
CA PHE A 47 -22.95 -18.29 -40.64
C PHE A 47 -23.67 -18.42 -41.98
N HIS A 48 -24.73 -19.23 -42.00
CA HIS A 48 -25.82 -19.07 -42.96
C HIS A 48 -26.71 -17.93 -42.48
N ALA A 49 -26.86 -16.90 -43.30
CA ALA A 49 -27.63 -15.71 -42.98
C ALA A 49 -28.82 -15.55 -43.92
N VAL A 50 -29.97 -15.14 -43.37
CA VAL A 50 -31.12 -14.63 -44.12
C VAL A 50 -31.38 -13.19 -43.65
N GLY A 51 -31.40 -12.25 -44.59
CA GLY A 51 -31.62 -10.83 -44.31
C GLY A 51 -33.05 -10.41 -44.58
N TYR A 52 -33.60 -9.56 -43.73
CA TYR A 52 -34.94 -9.00 -43.87
C TYR A 52 -34.93 -7.48 -43.80
N ASN A 53 -35.85 -6.83 -44.50
CA ASN A 53 -36.06 -5.38 -44.44
C ASN A 53 -36.91 -4.97 -43.21
N SER A 54 -37.27 -3.68 -43.11
CA SER A 54 -38.13 -3.16 -42.03
C SER A 54 -39.56 -3.74 -42.01
N PHE A 55 -39.99 -4.38 -43.10
CA PHE A 55 -41.31 -4.99 -43.26
C PHE A 55 -41.28 -6.52 -43.11
N ASN A 56 -40.14 -7.10 -42.70
CA ASN A 56 -39.88 -8.54 -42.65
C ASN A 56 -39.90 -9.26 -44.00
N ASP A 57 -39.77 -8.55 -45.13
CA ASP A 57 -39.55 -9.21 -46.42
C ASP A 57 -38.09 -9.62 -46.56
N ILE A 58 -37.84 -10.77 -47.20
CA ILE A 58 -36.50 -11.25 -47.48
C ILE A 58 -35.80 -10.29 -48.45
N VAL A 59 -34.57 -9.92 -48.12
CA VAL A 59 -33.68 -9.12 -48.96
C VAL A 59 -32.70 -10.06 -49.67
N PRO A 60 -32.91 -10.40 -50.96
CA PRO A 60 -32.05 -11.34 -51.65
C PRO A 60 -30.67 -10.72 -51.94
N ILE A 61 -29.63 -11.52 -51.74
CA ILE A 61 -28.24 -11.17 -52.06
C ILE A 61 -27.84 -11.96 -53.30
N ASN A 62 -27.54 -11.26 -54.40
CA ASN A 62 -27.23 -11.89 -55.69
C ASN A 62 -28.30 -12.91 -56.14
N GLY A 63 -29.58 -12.57 -55.91
CA GLY A 63 -30.72 -13.42 -56.27
C GLY A 63 -30.95 -14.63 -55.36
N LYS A 64 -30.24 -14.75 -54.22
CA LYS A 64 -30.40 -15.83 -53.25
C LYS A 64 -30.92 -15.31 -51.91
N GLU A 65 -31.83 -16.06 -51.29
CA GLU A 65 -32.36 -15.74 -49.96
C GLU A 65 -31.32 -15.93 -48.84
N LYS A 66 -30.50 -16.99 -48.97
CA LYS A 66 -29.42 -17.30 -48.03
C LYS A 66 -28.07 -16.84 -48.58
N PHE A 67 -27.26 -16.25 -47.71
CA PHE A 67 -25.88 -15.87 -48.00
C PHE A 67 -24.95 -16.24 -46.83
N PHE A 68 -23.65 -16.19 -47.07
CA PHE A 68 -22.65 -16.41 -46.02
C PHE A 68 -22.28 -15.08 -45.36
N LEU A 69 -22.33 -15.07 -44.03
CA LEU A 69 -21.73 -14.01 -43.22
C LEU A 69 -20.48 -14.59 -42.55
N ILE A 70 -19.31 -14.01 -42.84
CA ILE A 70 -18.03 -14.51 -42.36
C ILE A 70 -17.39 -13.44 -41.49
N ILE A 71 -16.96 -13.84 -40.30
CA ILE A 71 -16.17 -13.01 -39.39
C ILE A 71 -14.82 -13.70 -39.22
N GLN A 72 -13.74 -13.00 -39.54
CA GLN A 72 -12.37 -13.50 -39.48
C GLN A 72 -11.55 -12.65 -38.51
N ASP A 73 -10.34 -13.13 -38.21
CA ASP A 73 -9.37 -12.43 -37.35
C ASP A 73 -9.90 -12.13 -35.95
N ILE A 74 -10.70 -13.06 -35.41
CA ILE A 74 -11.22 -13.00 -34.03
C ILE A 74 -10.38 -13.89 -33.11
N HIS A 75 -10.55 -13.69 -31.81
CA HIS A 75 -9.96 -14.55 -30.78
C HIS A 75 -11.00 -14.75 -29.69
N VAL A 76 -11.68 -15.89 -29.71
CA VAL A 76 -12.67 -16.25 -28.68
C VAL A 76 -12.19 -17.52 -28.00
N GLY A 77 -11.67 -17.37 -26.78
CA GLY A 77 -11.15 -18.45 -25.97
C GLY A 77 -12.22 -19.49 -25.61
N ILE A 78 -11.75 -20.61 -25.07
CA ILE A 78 -12.60 -21.71 -24.58
C ILE A 78 -13.50 -21.17 -23.46
N ASN A 79 -14.81 -21.42 -23.53
CA ASN A 79 -15.84 -20.88 -22.61
C ASN A 79 -15.94 -19.35 -22.56
N GLU A 80 -15.32 -18.61 -23.48
CA GLU A 80 -15.47 -17.16 -23.53
C GLU A 80 -16.72 -16.74 -24.29
N THR A 81 -17.24 -15.57 -23.91
CA THR A 81 -18.33 -14.90 -24.62
C THR A 81 -17.75 -13.87 -25.57
N ALA A 82 -17.98 -14.08 -26.87
CA ALA A 82 -17.79 -13.04 -27.86
C ALA A 82 -18.92 -12.01 -27.77
N LYS A 83 -18.55 -10.73 -27.74
CA LYS A 83 -19.50 -9.61 -27.77
C LYS A 83 -19.04 -8.60 -28.80
N ASP A 84 -20.00 -7.88 -29.37
CA ASP A 84 -19.75 -6.78 -30.28
C ASP A 84 -18.94 -7.13 -31.54
N LEU A 85 -19.02 -8.38 -32.02
CA LEU A 85 -18.38 -8.76 -33.28
C LEU A 85 -19.10 -8.10 -34.45
N LYS A 86 -18.37 -7.40 -35.33
CA LYS A 86 -18.96 -6.58 -36.38
C LYS A 86 -18.78 -7.21 -37.75
N ALA A 87 -19.85 -7.25 -38.52
CA ALA A 87 -19.82 -7.62 -39.93
C ALA A 87 -20.62 -6.62 -40.77
N VAL A 88 -19.99 -6.02 -41.78
CA VAL A 88 -20.68 -5.14 -42.73
C VAL A 88 -21.59 -5.98 -43.62
N LEU A 89 -22.84 -5.54 -43.79
CA LEU A 89 -23.82 -6.28 -44.58
C LEU A 89 -23.75 -5.92 -46.06
N PRO A 90 -23.98 -6.91 -46.95
CA PRO A 90 -23.86 -6.73 -48.40
C PRO A 90 -24.97 -5.86 -49.00
N ASN A 91 -26.07 -5.63 -48.28
CA ASN A 91 -27.19 -4.81 -48.75
C ASN A 91 -27.64 -3.83 -47.66
N PRO A 92 -27.71 -2.51 -47.95
CA PRO A 92 -28.09 -1.48 -47.00
C PRO A 92 -29.58 -1.49 -46.62
N ASP A 93 -30.41 -2.33 -47.21
CA ASP A 93 -31.83 -2.48 -46.88
C ASP A 93 -32.09 -3.53 -45.79
N ILE A 94 -31.06 -4.31 -45.39
CA ILE A 94 -31.20 -5.29 -44.32
C ILE A 94 -31.37 -4.58 -42.97
N ARG A 95 -32.38 -4.97 -42.21
CA ARG A 95 -32.76 -4.43 -40.89
C ARG A 95 -32.86 -5.52 -39.81
N LYS A 96 -32.97 -6.79 -40.22
CA LYS A 96 -32.91 -7.97 -39.35
C LYS A 96 -32.12 -9.08 -40.03
N LEU A 97 -31.43 -9.90 -39.23
CA LEU A 97 -30.81 -11.15 -39.68
C LEU A 97 -31.29 -12.32 -38.86
N ASP A 98 -31.58 -13.43 -39.53
CA ASP A 98 -31.58 -14.74 -38.92
C ASP A 98 -30.24 -15.41 -39.25
N LEU A 99 -29.53 -15.88 -38.23
CA LEU A 99 -28.21 -16.51 -38.35
C LEU A 99 -28.28 -17.96 -37.88
N GLU A 100 -27.66 -18.84 -38.65
CA GLU A 100 -27.46 -20.25 -38.32
C GLU A 100 -25.96 -20.56 -38.43
N GLU A 101 -25.41 -21.31 -37.46
CA GLU A 101 -24.01 -21.74 -37.51
C GLU A 101 -23.74 -22.52 -38.80
N CYS A 102 -22.59 -22.30 -39.43
CA CYS A 102 -22.18 -23.06 -40.61
C CYS A 102 -20.82 -23.73 -40.38
N GLN A 103 -19.77 -22.94 -40.15
CA GLN A 103 -18.43 -23.46 -39.93
C GLN A 103 -17.66 -22.61 -38.93
N ILE A 104 -16.78 -23.27 -38.17
CA ILE A 104 -15.87 -22.64 -37.21
C ILE A 104 -14.44 -23.07 -37.52
N CYS A 105 -13.52 -22.11 -37.56
CA CYS A 105 -12.08 -22.34 -37.62
C CYS A 105 -11.47 -22.12 -36.23
N TYR A 106 -10.60 -23.03 -35.80
CA TYR A 106 -9.93 -22.96 -34.52
C TYR A 106 -8.46 -22.55 -34.67
N SER A 107 -7.84 -22.12 -33.56
CA SER A 107 -6.44 -21.70 -33.52
C SER A 107 -5.42 -22.80 -33.87
N ASN A 108 -5.80 -24.07 -33.74
CA ASN A 108 -4.99 -25.22 -34.17
C ASN A 108 -5.11 -25.52 -35.69
N GLY A 109 -5.89 -24.71 -36.43
CA GLY A 109 -6.12 -24.86 -37.86
C GLY A 109 -7.22 -25.87 -38.23
N SER A 110 -7.85 -26.55 -37.26
CA SER A 110 -8.98 -27.42 -37.56
C SER A 110 -10.24 -26.62 -37.89
N VAL A 111 -11.11 -27.22 -38.70
CA VAL A 111 -12.38 -26.63 -39.11
C VAL A 111 -13.51 -27.59 -38.77
N SER A 112 -14.48 -27.13 -37.98
CA SER A 112 -15.73 -27.83 -37.72
C SER A 112 -16.83 -27.34 -38.64
N THR A 113 -17.69 -28.25 -39.09
CA THR A 113 -18.92 -27.93 -39.84
C THR A 113 -20.11 -28.28 -38.97
N TYR A 114 -21.04 -27.33 -38.83
CA TYR A 114 -22.29 -27.54 -38.13
C TYR A 114 -23.14 -28.54 -38.92
N LYS A 115 -23.57 -29.62 -38.26
CA LYS A 115 -24.31 -30.73 -38.90
C LYS A 115 -25.81 -30.49 -39.00
N GLY A 116 -26.26 -29.32 -38.56
CA GLY A 116 -27.66 -29.02 -38.40
C GLY A 116 -28.14 -29.33 -36.98
N LYS A 117 -29.29 -28.75 -36.68
CA LYS A 117 -29.90 -28.74 -35.36
C LYS A 117 -30.29 -30.13 -34.89
N GLU A 118 -29.76 -30.55 -33.74
CA GLU A 118 -30.10 -31.82 -33.10
C GLU A 118 -30.32 -31.60 -31.60
N GLU A 119 -31.54 -31.16 -31.27
CA GLU A 119 -31.92 -30.77 -29.91
C GLU A 119 -32.48 -31.93 -29.08
N TYR A 120 -32.03 -31.99 -27.83
CA TYR A 120 -32.57 -32.88 -26.82
C TYR A 120 -32.94 -32.09 -25.56
N THR A 121 -34.03 -32.51 -24.91
CA THR A 121 -34.43 -31.98 -23.60
C THR A 121 -33.91 -32.90 -22.50
N TYR A 122 -33.15 -32.33 -21.57
CA TYR A 122 -32.59 -33.05 -20.44
C TYR A 122 -33.21 -32.57 -19.13
N GLU A 123 -33.53 -33.52 -18.26
CA GLU A 123 -33.92 -33.28 -16.88
C GLU A 123 -32.89 -33.86 -15.91
N PHE A 124 -32.37 -33.02 -15.01
CA PHE A 124 -31.34 -33.39 -14.04
C PHE A 124 -31.49 -32.59 -12.74
N GLU A 125 -30.70 -32.97 -11.73
CA GLU A 125 -30.76 -32.40 -10.39
C GLU A 125 -29.67 -31.35 -10.17
N ALA A 126 -30.05 -30.20 -9.63
CA ALA A 126 -29.12 -29.24 -9.04
C ALA A 126 -29.15 -29.36 -7.51
N PHE A 127 -28.01 -29.11 -6.87
CA PHE A 127 -27.98 -28.94 -5.42
C PHE A 127 -28.81 -27.70 -5.04
N ASP A 128 -29.58 -27.83 -3.95
CA ASP A 128 -30.47 -26.81 -3.40
C ASP A 128 -29.81 -26.15 -2.19
N PHE A 129 -28.99 -25.14 -2.47
CA PHE A 129 -28.20 -24.43 -1.47
C PHE A 129 -29.02 -23.55 -0.52
N ALA A 130 -30.33 -23.44 -0.70
CA ALA A 130 -31.20 -22.84 0.31
C ALA A 130 -31.32 -23.72 1.57
N LYS A 131 -31.02 -25.02 1.45
CA LYS A 131 -31.00 -25.96 2.57
C LYS A 131 -29.65 -25.92 3.28
N ALA A 132 -29.67 -25.76 4.60
CA ALA A 132 -28.46 -25.67 5.42
C ALA A 132 -27.54 -26.90 5.26
N GLU A 133 -28.11 -28.09 5.15
CA GLU A 133 -27.39 -29.36 4.94
C GLU A 133 -26.66 -29.41 3.59
N GLU A 134 -27.21 -28.77 2.55
CA GLU A 134 -26.61 -28.74 1.21
C GLU A 134 -25.61 -27.58 1.06
N LYS A 135 -25.58 -26.63 2.00
CA LYS A 135 -24.61 -25.52 2.00
C LYS A 135 -23.19 -26.01 2.29
N GLU A 136 -23.02 -26.90 3.25
CA GLU A 136 -21.69 -27.46 3.58
C GLU A 136 -21.16 -28.35 2.45
N ILE A 137 -22.05 -29.15 1.86
CA ILE A 137 -21.76 -29.95 0.66
C ILE A 137 -21.29 -29.05 -0.48
N ARG A 138 -21.93 -27.90 -0.67
CA ARG A 138 -21.52 -26.90 -1.66
C ARG A 138 -20.09 -26.45 -1.44
N GLU A 139 -19.77 -25.94 -0.26
CA GLU A 139 -18.45 -25.38 0.04
C GLU A 139 -17.35 -26.43 -0.18
N ALA A 140 -17.61 -27.68 0.20
CA ALA A 140 -16.70 -28.80 -0.05
C ALA A 140 -16.55 -29.15 -1.55
N LEU A 141 -17.65 -29.13 -2.32
CA LEU A 141 -17.61 -29.34 -3.77
C LEU A 141 -16.93 -28.18 -4.50
N GLU A 142 -17.14 -26.93 -4.06
CA GLU A 142 -16.48 -25.75 -4.62
C GLU A 142 -14.96 -25.80 -4.39
N ASP A 143 -14.52 -26.23 -3.22
CA ASP A 143 -13.09 -26.42 -2.91
C ASP A 143 -12.45 -27.51 -3.77
N LYS A 144 -13.18 -28.58 -4.10
CA LYS A 144 -12.66 -29.73 -4.85
C LYS A 144 -12.73 -29.55 -6.37
N PHE A 145 -13.85 -29.05 -6.89
CA PHE A 145 -14.16 -29.01 -8.32
C PHE A 145 -14.32 -27.59 -8.87
N GLY A 146 -14.29 -26.57 -8.00
CA GLY A 146 -14.50 -25.17 -8.37
C GLY A 146 -15.95 -24.71 -8.24
N ARG A 147 -16.14 -23.38 -8.22
CA ARG A 147 -17.43 -22.71 -7.95
C ARG A 147 -18.57 -23.07 -8.90
N GLY A 148 -18.26 -23.56 -10.09
CA GLY A 148 -19.26 -23.93 -11.09
C GLY A 148 -19.96 -25.25 -10.79
N PHE A 149 -19.42 -26.09 -9.90
CA PHE A 149 -19.95 -27.43 -9.64
C PHE A 149 -21.21 -27.39 -8.75
N VAL A 150 -22.37 -27.24 -9.37
CA VAL A 150 -23.67 -27.02 -8.70
C VAL A 150 -24.75 -28.03 -9.07
N TYR A 151 -24.45 -28.93 -10.00
CA TYR A 151 -25.34 -29.97 -10.48
C TYR A 151 -24.84 -31.34 -10.05
N LYS A 152 -25.79 -32.28 -9.92
CA LYS A 152 -25.47 -33.69 -9.79
C LYS A 152 -25.20 -34.24 -11.19
N PRO A 153 -24.04 -34.86 -11.44
CA PRO A 153 -23.73 -35.42 -12.73
C PRO A 153 -24.72 -36.52 -13.12
N GLN A 154 -25.08 -36.54 -14.40
CA GLN A 154 -26.08 -37.48 -14.91
C GLN A 154 -25.72 -37.94 -16.31
N GLU A 155 -25.91 -39.24 -16.57
CA GLU A 155 -25.63 -39.90 -17.83
C GLU A 155 -26.91 -40.12 -18.63
N TYR A 156 -26.80 -39.98 -19.95
CA TYR A 156 -27.85 -40.15 -20.94
C TYR A 156 -27.30 -40.98 -22.11
N GLU A 157 -28.18 -41.39 -23.03
CA GLU A 157 -27.80 -42.23 -24.17
C GLU A 157 -26.76 -41.56 -25.08
N ASN A 158 -26.90 -40.25 -25.31
CA ASN A 158 -26.07 -39.48 -26.23
C ASN A 158 -24.97 -38.65 -25.55
N GLY A 159 -24.82 -38.75 -24.23
CA GLY A 159 -23.78 -38.04 -23.50
C GLY A 159 -24.03 -37.95 -22.01
N TRP A 160 -23.34 -37.02 -21.35
CA TRP A 160 -23.46 -36.83 -19.91
C TRP A 160 -23.37 -35.35 -19.53
N ILE A 161 -24.14 -34.96 -18.52
CA ILE A 161 -24.10 -33.61 -17.95
C ILE A 161 -23.15 -33.64 -16.74
N CYS A 162 -22.14 -32.77 -16.77
CA CYS A 162 -21.18 -32.60 -15.68
C CYS A 162 -21.80 -31.84 -14.50
N GLY A 163 -21.15 -31.88 -13.34
CA GLY A 163 -21.58 -31.10 -12.18
C GLY A 163 -21.50 -29.59 -12.40
N CYS A 164 -20.76 -29.12 -13.40
CA CYS A 164 -20.82 -27.72 -13.84
C CYS A 164 -22.03 -27.37 -14.74
N GLY A 165 -22.83 -28.36 -15.11
CA GLY A 165 -24.00 -28.22 -15.98
C GLY A 165 -23.70 -28.30 -17.48
N TYR A 166 -22.44 -28.51 -17.85
CA TYR A 166 -22.04 -28.66 -19.24
C TYR A 166 -22.33 -30.08 -19.76
N PHE A 167 -22.89 -30.17 -20.97
CA PHE A 167 -23.12 -31.45 -21.64
C PHE A 167 -21.89 -31.89 -22.42
N ASN A 168 -21.53 -33.16 -22.28
CA ASN A 168 -20.39 -33.77 -22.93
C ASN A 168 -20.85 -34.99 -23.72
N LEU A 169 -20.23 -35.24 -24.87
CA LEU A 169 -20.53 -36.42 -25.68
C LEU A 169 -20.12 -37.70 -24.95
N SER A 170 -20.74 -38.83 -25.33
CA SER A 170 -20.55 -40.12 -24.64
C SER A 170 -19.09 -40.61 -24.63
N ASP A 171 -18.30 -40.22 -25.63
CA ASP A 171 -16.87 -40.54 -25.78
C ASP A 171 -15.94 -39.61 -25.00
N SER A 172 -16.48 -38.59 -24.33
CA SER A 172 -15.68 -37.62 -23.57
C SER A 172 -15.44 -38.11 -22.14
N ASP A 173 -14.18 -38.43 -21.83
CA ASP A 173 -13.74 -38.83 -20.48
C ASP A 173 -13.58 -37.66 -19.51
N LYS A 174 -13.59 -36.42 -20.02
CA LYS A 174 -13.48 -35.18 -19.24
C LYS A 174 -14.50 -34.16 -19.70
N CYS A 175 -14.91 -33.30 -18.78
CA CYS A 175 -15.78 -32.18 -19.11
C CYS A 175 -15.02 -31.16 -19.97
N LEU A 176 -15.55 -30.78 -21.14
CA LEU A 176 -14.91 -29.77 -21.99
C LEU A 176 -14.91 -28.38 -21.34
N SER A 177 -15.88 -28.09 -20.47
CA SER A 177 -15.98 -26.76 -19.84
C SER A 177 -15.12 -26.61 -18.59
N CYS A 178 -15.19 -27.55 -17.64
CA CYS A 178 -14.50 -27.45 -16.34
C CYS A 178 -13.35 -28.44 -16.18
N GLU A 179 -13.03 -29.22 -17.22
CA GLU A 179 -11.93 -30.19 -17.27
C GLU A 179 -11.98 -31.34 -16.25
N THR A 180 -13.03 -31.42 -15.43
CA THR A 180 -13.23 -32.52 -14.48
C THR A 180 -13.44 -33.84 -15.21
N TYR A 181 -12.70 -34.88 -14.80
CA TYR A 181 -12.88 -36.24 -15.32
C TYR A 181 -14.28 -36.78 -14.99
N LYS A 182 -14.85 -37.55 -15.92
CA LYS A 182 -16.16 -38.17 -15.76
C LYS A 182 -16.21 -39.04 -14.50
N SER A 183 -15.17 -39.84 -14.24
CA SER A 183 -15.07 -40.65 -13.02
C SER A 183 -15.19 -39.82 -11.74
N ASP A 184 -14.51 -38.68 -11.69
CA ASP A 184 -14.45 -37.83 -10.50
C ASP A 184 -15.76 -37.07 -10.32
N ALA A 185 -16.33 -36.56 -11.43
CA ALA A 185 -17.64 -35.93 -11.41
C ALA A 185 -18.68 -36.92 -10.84
N PHE A 186 -18.80 -38.13 -11.41
CA PHE A 186 -19.79 -39.10 -10.97
C PHE A 186 -19.51 -39.69 -9.58
N SER A 187 -18.28 -39.57 -9.06
CA SER A 187 -17.95 -40.01 -7.70
C SER A 187 -18.84 -39.36 -6.64
N VAL A 188 -19.28 -38.12 -6.86
CA VAL A 188 -20.14 -37.36 -5.93
C VAL A 188 -21.57 -37.91 -5.85
N CYS A 189 -21.97 -38.79 -6.77
CA CYS A 189 -23.25 -39.48 -6.72
C CYS A 189 -23.27 -40.58 -5.65
N SER A 190 -22.09 -40.97 -5.12
CA SER A 190 -21.97 -41.84 -3.96
C SER A 190 -22.04 -41.04 -2.66
N ALA A 191 -22.97 -41.40 -1.77
CA ALA A 191 -23.13 -40.74 -0.48
C ALA A 191 -21.87 -40.85 0.40
N ASP A 192 -21.12 -41.95 0.32
CA ASP A 192 -19.92 -42.15 1.12
C ASP A 192 -18.75 -41.29 0.62
N VAL A 193 -18.60 -41.17 -0.70
CA VAL A 193 -17.61 -40.25 -1.30
C VAL A 193 -17.95 -38.80 -0.97
N LEU A 194 -19.25 -38.44 -1.02
CA LEU A 194 -19.69 -37.09 -0.67
C LEU A 194 -19.37 -36.74 0.79
N LYS A 195 -19.60 -37.67 1.72
CA LYS A 195 -19.21 -37.51 3.13
C LYS A 195 -17.70 -37.36 3.29
N GLN A 196 -16.91 -38.13 2.53
CA GLN A 196 -15.46 -38.01 2.54
C GLN A 196 -14.99 -36.63 2.07
N ILE A 197 -15.59 -36.10 0.99
CA ILE A 197 -15.28 -34.75 0.49
C ILE A 197 -15.58 -33.69 1.55
N VAL A 198 -16.73 -33.80 2.24
CA VAL A 198 -17.09 -32.88 3.34
C VAL A 198 -16.09 -32.99 4.50
N MET A 199 -15.69 -34.21 4.88
CA MET A 199 -14.69 -34.42 5.93
C MET A 199 -13.33 -33.82 5.56
N GLU A 200 -12.87 -34.02 4.32
CA GLU A 200 -11.62 -33.44 3.81
C GLU A 200 -11.67 -31.89 3.85
N HIS A 201 -12.81 -31.30 3.49
CA HIS A 201 -13.04 -29.86 3.58
C HIS A 201 -12.93 -29.36 5.04
N HIS A 202 -13.51 -30.06 6.02
CA HIS A 202 -13.37 -29.69 7.43
C HIS A 202 -11.93 -29.71 7.92
N ILE A 203 -11.17 -30.76 7.55
CA ILE A 203 -9.76 -30.87 7.92
C ILE A 203 -8.98 -29.70 7.32
N ALA A 204 -9.22 -29.37 6.04
CA ALA A 204 -8.58 -28.24 5.38
C ALA A 204 -8.94 -26.89 6.03
N GLU A 205 -10.20 -26.68 6.41
CA GLU A 205 -10.64 -25.48 7.12
C GLU A 205 -10.01 -25.33 8.51
N GLU A 206 -9.90 -26.42 9.28
CA GLU A 206 -9.18 -26.40 10.55
C GLU A 206 -7.71 -26.06 10.37
N GLU A 207 -7.05 -26.60 9.35
CA GLU A 207 -5.67 -26.26 9.03
C GLU A 207 -5.53 -24.79 8.63
N ARG A 208 -6.43 -24.26 7.79
CA ARG A 208 -6.45 -22.83 7.41
C ARG A 208 -6.57 -21.94 8.65
N LYS A 209 -7.47 -22.26 9.59
CA LYS A 209 -7.62 -21.54 10.87
C LYS A 209 -6.37 -21.61 11.73
N LYS A 210 -5.76 -22.80 11.88
CA LYS A 210 -4.50 -22.98 12.63
C LYS A 210 -3.34 -22.18 12.01
N ARG A 211 -3.25 -22.14 10.67
CA ARG A 211 -2.23 -21.36 9.95
C ARG A 211 -2.45 -19.85 10.13
N ALA A 212 -3.69 -19.38 10.03
CA ALA A 212 -4.05 -17.98 10.24
C ALA A 212 -3.72 -17.51 11.67
N LEU A 213 -4.05 -18.32 12.69
CA LEU A 213 -3.70 -18.03 14.09
C LEU A 213 -2.17 -17.93 14.28
N LYS A 214 -1.41 -18.89 13.74
CA LYS A 214 0.06 -18.85 13.79
C LYS A 214 0.65 -17.63 13.08
N GLN A 215 0.08 -17.22 11.96
CA GLN A 215 0.50 -16.00 11.24
C GLN A 215 0.22 -14.75 12.09
N GLN A 216 -0.97 -14.64 12.68
CA GLN A 216 -1.29 -13.53 13.58
C GLN A 216 -0.34 -13.46 14.78
N GLU A 217 -0.07 -14.59 15.45
CA GLU A 217 0.90 -14.64 16.55
C GLU A 217 2.31 -14.23 16.11
N GLN A 218 2.75 -14.64 14.93
CA GLN A 218 4.06 -14.24 14.39
C GLN A 218 4.12 -12.74 14.09
N GLU A 219 3.07 -12.18 13.48
CA GLU A 219 2.97 -10.74 13.22
C GLU A 219 2.98 -9.92 14.51
N GLU A 220 2.24 -10.35 15.54
CA GLU A 220 2.25 -9.70 16.85
C GLU A 220 3.61 -9.77 17.53
N ARG A 221 4.30 -10.92 17.47
CA ARG A 221 5.67 -11.07 17.98
C ARG A 221 6.63 -10.12 17.27
N VAL A 222 6.56 -10.01 15.94
CA VAL A 222 7.39 -9.08 15.16
C VAL A 222 7.08 -7.62 15.52
N LYS A 223 5.80 -7.25 15.63
CA LYS A 223 5.38 -5.90 16.07
C LYS A 223 5.93 -5.58 17.46
N ARG A 224 5.77 -6.49 18.42
CA ARG A 224 6.30 -6.32 19.79
C ARG A 224 7.81 -6.14 19.80
N GLN A 225 8.55 -6.94 19.02
CA GLN A 225 10.00 -6.77 18.90
C GLN A 225 10.40 -5.43 18.29
N LYS A 226 9.67 -4.94 17.28
CA LYS A 226 9.90 -3.59 16.70
C LYS A 226 9.70 -2.50 17.76
N TYR A 227 8.63 -2.55 18.53
CA TYR A 227 8.38 -1.57 19.60
C TYR A 227 9.43 -1.60 20.71
N ILE A 228 9.89 -2.79 21.12
CA ILE A 228 10.99 -2.92 22.08
C ILE A 228 12.27 -2.28 21.53
N LYS A 229 12.62 -2.53 20.25
CA LYS A 229 13.80 -1.91 19.61
C LYS A 229 13.70 -0.38 19.53
N ILE A 230 12.53 0.16 19.21
CA ILE A 230 12.28 1.61 19.20
C ILE A 230 12.44 2.19 20.61
N GLY A 231 11.88 1.53 21.62
CA GLY A 231 12.02 1.95 23.02
C GLY A 231 13.48 2.00 23.48
N ILE A 232 14.28 0.99 23.15
CA ILE A 232 15.72 0.98 23.47
C ILE A 232 16.44 2.13 22.76
N CYS A 233 16.17 2.36 21.47
CA CYS A 233 16.78 3.47 20.73
C CYS A 233 16.43 4.84 21.33
N ALA A 234 15.17 5.05 21.74
CA ALA A 234 14.74 6.29 22.37
C ALA A 234 15.48 6.57 23.69
N VAL A 235 15.67 5.55 24.53
CA VAL A 235 16.45 5.66 25.77
C VAL A 235 17.91 6.03 25.50
N VAL A 236 18.54 5.37 24.52
CA VAL A 236 19.94 5.67 24.15
C VAL A 236 20.10 7.11 23.65
N VAL A 237 19.18 7.60 22.80
CA VAL A 237 19.20 8.99 22.30
C VAL A 237 19.04 9.98 23.45
N LEU A 238 18.16 9.72 24.42
CA LEU A 238 17.97 10.58 25.58
C LEU A 238 19.23 10.68 26.44
N ILE A 239 19.91 9.54 26.69
CA ILE A 239 21.17 9.50 27.43
C ILE A 239 22.24 10.32 26.69
N PHE A 240 22.39 10.14 25.38
CA PHE A 240 23.33 10.91 24.57
C PHE A 240 23.05 12.42 24.60
N ALA A 241 21.78 12.83 24.55
CA ALA A 241 21.39 14.23 24.63
C ALA A 241 21.80 14.86 25.98
N ILE A 242 21.63 14.12 27.09
CA ILE A 242 22.08 14.57 28.42
C ILE A 242 23.60 14.76 28.45
N PHE A 243 24.36 13.81 27.93
CA PHE A 243 25.83 13.92 27.86
C PHE A 243 26.29 15.08 26.99
N LEU A 244 25.71 15.26 25.80
CA LEU A 244 26.04 16.37 24.91
C LEU A 244 25.70 17.73 25.55
N GLY A 245 24.54 17.85 26.19
CA GLY A 245 24.15 19.06 26.92
C GLY A 245 25.12 19.40 28.05
N HIS A 246 25.52 18.40 28.84
CA HIS A 246 26.52 18.58 29.89
C HIS A 246 27.89 19.01 29.31
N SER A 247 28.34 18.38 28.22
CA SER A 247 29.60 18.73 27.57
C SER A 247 29.60 20.15 26.98
N ILE A 248 28.50 20.60 26.37
CA ILE A 248 28.38 21.97 25.84
C ILE A 248 28.51 22.99 26.98
N VAL A 249 27.77 22.78 28.07
CA VAL A 249 27.80 23.67 29.26
C VAL A 249 29.20 23.72 29.88
N MET A 250 29.91 22.59 29.92
CA MET A 250 31.28 22.52 30.45
C MET A 250 32.32 23.09 29.47
N SER A 251 32.08 23.01 28.16
CA SER A 251 33.01 23.50 27.15
C SER A 251 33.21 25.02 27.23
N GLY A 252 32.21 25.80 27.65
CA GLY A 252 32.35 27.25 27.80
C GLY A 252 33.18 27.70 29.01
N ARG A 253 33.62 26.77 29.87
CA ARG A 253 34.22 27.06 31.18
C ARG A 253 35.72 26.83 31.22
N THR A 254 36.41 27.56 32.09
CA THR A 254 37.79 27.27 32.48
C THR A 254 37.80 26.32 33.66
N LEU A 255 38.44 25.16 33.49
CA LEU A 255 38.66 24.20 34.56
C LEU A 255 40.09 24.32 35.06
N TYR A 256 40.29 24.01 36.34
CA TYR A 256 41.60 24.04 36.98
C TYR A 256 41.96 22.65 37.49
N SER A 257 43.24 22.37 37.71
CA SER A 257 43.72 21.09 38.23
C SER A 257 43.55 20.96 39.75
N SER A 258 43.47 22.10 40.46
CA SER A 258 43.28 22.15 41.92
C SER A 258 42.58 23.43 42.36
N GLU A 259 42.07 23.43 43.59
CA GLU A 259 41.52 24.63 44.23
C GLU A 259 42.57 25.75 44.35
N LYS A 260 43.82 25.41 44.65
CA LYS A 260 44.92 26.37 44.78
C LYS A 260 45.17 27.12 43.47
N GLU A 261 45.24 26.39 42.35
CA GLU A 261 45.43 26.97 41.02
C GLU A 261 44.27 27.90 40.65
N MET A 262 43.03 27.48 40.91
CA MET A 262 41.84 28.30 40.67
C MET A 262 41.88 29.60 41.48
N LYS A 263 42.23 29.52 42.78
CA LYS A 263 42.39 30.69 43.65
C LYS A 263 43.42 31.64 43.07
N GLU A 264 44.61 31.16 42.74
CA GLU A 264 45.71 31.97 42.20
C GLU A 264 45.33 32.64 40.88
N ALA A 265 44.69 31.90 39.96
CA ALA A 265 44.30 32.42 38.64
C ALA A 265 43.22 33.50 38.70
N LEU A 266 42.34 33.43 39.71
CA LEU A 266 41.18 34.30 39.82
C LEU A 266 41.43 35.57 40.65
N GLN A 267 42.62 35.75 41.21
CA GLN A 267 42.98 36.98 41.91
C GLN A 267 42.87 38.20 40.98
N GLY A 268 42.36 39.31 41.50
CA GLY A 268 42.25 40.57 40.76
C GLY A 268 40.83 41.13 40.68
N LYS A 269 40.61 42.00 39.70
CA LYS A 269 39.35 42.72 39.49
C LYS A 269 38.60 42.16 38.29
N TYR A 270 37.28 42.18 38.35
CA TYR A 270 36.39 41.81 37.26
C TYR A 270 35.29 42.85 37.18
N THR A 271 35.11 43.47 36.02
CA THR A 271 34.25 44.64 35.86
C THR A 271 33.13 44.35 34.87
N HIS A 272 31.90 44.64 35.28
CA HIS A 272 30.73 44.67 34.42
C HIS A 272 30.45 46.11 34.00
N TYR A 273 30.12 46.29 32.72
CA TYR A 273 29.86 47.59 32.11
C TYR A 273 28.41 47.69 31.65
N TYR A 274 27.87 48.90 31.69
CA TYR A 274 26.66 49.27 30.98
C TYR A 274 26.88 49.20 29.45
N ASP A 275 25.78 49.19 28.69
CA ASP A 275 25.83 49.19 27.22
C ASP A 275 26.55 50.43 26.64
N ASN A 276 26.61 51.53 27.39
CA ASN A 276 27.32 52.74 27.03
C ASN A 276 28.83 52.70 27.33
N GLY A 277 29.34 51.62 27.92
CA GLY A 277 30.75 51.42 28.27
C GLY A 277 31.15 51.86 29.68
N ASP A 278 30.23 52.42 30.48
CA ASP A 278 30.53 52.85 31.84
C ASP A 278 30.57 51.67 32.82
N ALA A 279 31.52 51.65 33.75
CA ALA A 279 31.64 50.60 34.75
C ALA A 279 30.43 50.62 35.70
N MET A 280 29.65 49.53 35.71
CA MET A 280 28.44 49.37 36.52
C MET A 280 28.73 48.69 37.86
N GLN A 281 29.51 47.61 37.83
CA GLN A 281 29.78 46.79 39.00
C GLN A 281 31.18 46.20 38.91
N GLN A 282 31.94 46.20 40.01
CA GLN A 282 33.27 45.59 40.06
C GLN A 282 33.35 44.56 41.18
N ILE A 283 33.93 43.40 40.87
CA ILE A 283 34.23 42.32 41.81
C ILE A 283 35.75 42.27 41.98
N GLU A 284 36.24 42.47 43.19
CA GLU A 284 37.65 42.37 43.56
C GLU A 284 37.86 41.13 44.43
N ILE A 285 38.68 40.18 43.96
CA ILE A 285 38.98 38.92 44.63
C ILE A 285 40.42 38.96 45.17
N LYS A 286 40.56 38.77 46.49
CA LYS A 286 41.84 38.72 47.22
C LYS A 286 41.86 37.57 48.22
N GLY A 287 42.61 36.52 47.91
CA GLY A 287 42.54 35.25 48.62
C GLY A 287 41.14 34.67 48.52
N ASP A 288 40.52 34.44 49.68
CA ASP A 288 39.12 34.01 49.80
C ASP A 288 38.14 35.17 49.99
N GLN A 289 38.62 36.41 50.12
CA GLN A 289 37.78 37.59 50.29
C GLN A 289 37.36 38.17 48.95
N VAL A 290 36.08 38.56 48.85
CA VAL A 290 35.48 39.16 47.66
C VAL A 290 34.81 40.46 48.05
N LYS A 291 35.23 41.55 47.42
CA LYS A 291 34.59 42.85 47.57
C LYS A 291 33.84 43.20 46.29
N ILE A 292 32.54 43.45 46.41
CA ILE A 292 31.69 43.88 45.30
C ILE A 292 31.35 45.35 45.48
N ARG A 293 31.54 46.13 44.41
CA ARG A 293 31.26 47.57 44.39
C ARG A 293 30.29 47.90 43.27
N TRP A 294 29.40 48.87 43.52
CA TRP A 294 28.45 49.37 42.53
C TRP A 294 28.73 50.84 42.23
N ALA A 295 28.54 51.24 40.96
CA ALA A 295 28.80 52.60 40.50
C ALA A 295 28.01 53.67 41.29
N PHE A 296 26.77 53.37 41.65
CA PHE A 296 25.87 54.31 42.34
C PHE A 296 25.89 54.17 43.87
N GLY A 297 26.96 53.58 44.42
CA GLY A 297 27.20 53.47 45.85
C GLY A 297 26.81 52.12 46.47
N GLY A 298 27.47 51.84 47.59
CA GLY A 298 27.40 50.56 48.32
C GLY A 298 28.59 49.67 48.00
N ASP A 299 29.14 49.06 49.05
CA ASP A 299 30.14 47.99 48.95
C ASP A 299 29.60 46.78 49.72
N LEU A 300 29.83 45.58 49.17
CA LEU A 300 29.54 44.33 49.84
C LEU A 300 30.82 43.52 49.96
N ASP A 301 31.28 43.35 51.19
CA ASP A 301 32.32 42.38 51.51
C ASP A 301 31.68 41.00 51.70
N SER A 302 32.28 40.00 51.08
CA SER A 302 31.85 38.61 51.12
C SER A 302 33.07 37.70 51.11
N GLU A 303 32.84 36.42 51.34
CA GLU A 303 33.87 35.39 51.28
C GLU A 303 33.46 34.30 50.28
N VAL A 304 34.45 33.74 49.59
CA VAL A 304 34.24 32.56 48.75
C VAL A 304 34.05 31.35 49.66
N LYS A 305 32.82 30.84 49.68
CA LYS A 305 32.42 29.67 50.47
C LYS A 305 32.82 28.35 49.82
N GLU A 306 33.04 28.34 48.51
CA GLU A 306 33.39 27.12 47.77
C GLU A 306 34.12 27.47 46.47
N TRP A 307 35.25 26.79 46.25
CA TRP A 307 36.00 26.81 45.00
C TRP A 307 35.84 25.48 44.26
N ASN A 308 34.99 25.45 43.24
CA ASN A 308 34.72 24.24 42.47
C ASN A 308 35.58 24.19 41.20
N TYR A 309 36.85 23.90 41.39
CA TYR A 309 37.88 23.87 40.33
C TYR A 309 37.55 22.92 39.18
N LYS A 310 36.87 21.80 39.47
CA LYS A 310 36.42 20.80 38.47
C LYS A 310 35.23 21.25 37.62
N LYS A 311 34.47 22.26 38.09
CA LYS A 311 33.31 22.81 37.37
C LYS A 311 33.55 24.22 36.83
N GLY A 312 34.71 24.81 37.14
CA GLY A 312 35.03 26.19 36.79
C GLY A 312 34.08 27.19 37.45
N THR A 313 33.63 26.91 38.68
CA THR A 313 32.68 27.78 39.39
C THR A 313 33.14 28.06 40.81
N PHE A 314 32.86 29.25 41.34
CA PHE A 314 33.05 29.55 42.75
C PHE A 314 31.79 30.18 43.33
N ARG A 315 31.59 30.05 44.64
CA ARG A 315 30.36 30.46 45.32
C ARG A 315 30.65 31.45 46.44
N THR A 316 30.01 32.61 46.39
CA THR A 316 29.93 33.58 47.50
C THR A 316 28.52 33.53 48.11
N PHE A 317 27.76 34.62 48.06
CA PHE A 317 26.29 34.59 48.20
C PHE A 317 25.59 34.12 46.92
N GLN A 318 26.28 34.15 45.77
CA GLN A 318 25.83 33.59 44.50
C GLN A 318 26.93 32.76 43.82
N THR A 319 26.58 32.00 42.78
CA THR A 319 27.55 31.18 42.02
C THR A 319 28.01 31.95 40.80
N TYR A 320 29.32 32.02 40.63
CA TYR A 320 29.97 32.56 39.44
C TYR A 320 30.60 31.44 38.64
N THR A 321 30.51 31.53 37.32
CA THR A 321 31.12 30.62 36.36
C THR A 321 32.28 31.32 35.67
N VAL A 322 33.45 30.70 35.68
CA VAL A 322 34.62 31.19 34.97
C VAL A 322 34.58 30.72 33.53
N LEU A 323 34.62 31.65 32.60
CA LEU A 323 34.58 31.41 31.17
C LEU A 323 35.99 31.12 30.63
N ARG A 324 36.08 30.53 29.43
CA ARG A 324 37.36 30.17 28.77
C ARG A 324 38.35 31.32 28.60
N ASN A 325 37.85 32.54 28.45
CA ASN A 325 38.68 33.75 28.29
C ASN A 325 39.14 34.33 29.63
N GLY A 326 38.75 33.73 30.76
CA GLY A 326 39.10 34.19 32.10
C GLY A 326 38.09 35.16 32.73
N ASP A 327 37.05 35.55 32.00
CA ASP A 327 35.94 36.35 32.53
C ASP A 327 35.08 35.53 33.49
N ILE A 328 34.29 36.22 34.31
CA ILE A 328 33.35 35.57 35.21
C ILE A 328 31.92 35.97 34.88
N LYS A 329 31.00 35.00 34.96
CA LYS A 329 29.59 35.17 34.69
C LYS A 329 28.78 34.78 35.91
N ASP A 330 27.88 35.63 36.37
CA ASP A 330 27.00 35.29 37.49
C ASP A 330 25.88 34.31 37.08
N LYS A 331 25.02 33.94 38.05
CA LYS A 331 23.88 33.05 37.81
C LYS A 331 22.82 33.65 36.86
N ASN A 332 22.67 34.98 36.83
CA ASN A 332 21.68 35.69 36.02
C ASN A 332 22.17 35.94 34.59
N GLY A 333 23.46 35.72 34.35
CA GLY A 333 24.10 35.84 33.05
C GLY A 333 24.88 37.13 32.85
N THR A 334 25.05 37.93 33.90
CA THR A 334 25.87 39.15 33.89
C THR A 334 27.33 38.78 33.70
N LEU A 335 27.96 39.36 32.67
CA LEU A 335 29.37 39.15 32.34
C LEU A 335 30.24 40.21 33.02
N PHE A 336 31.30 39.76 33.70
CA PHE A 336 32.33 40.60 34.27
C PHE A 336 33.65 40.27 33.59
N GLU A 337 34.18 41.25 32.87
CA GLU A 337 35.42 41.13 32.13
C GLU A 337 36.60 41.20 33.10
N LYS A 338 37.61 40.36 32.90
CA LYS A 338 38.81 40.38 33.74
C LYS A 338 39.56 41.71 33.61
N GLY A 339 39.79 42.36 34.73
CA GLY A 339 40.39 43.70 34.83
C GLY A 339 39.33 44.80 34.91
N GLY A 340 39.59 45.91 34.23
CA GLY A 340 38.75 47.09 34.23
C GLY A 340 39.01 48.05 35.40
N PHE A 341 38.63 49.31 35.18
CA PHE A 341 38.74 50.38 36.18
C PHE A 341 37.34 50.90 36.51
N MET A 342 37.01 50.94 37.79
CA MET A 342 35.81 51.59 38.30
C MET A 342 36.27 52.89 39.00
N PRO A 343 35.86 54.08 38.51
CA PRO A 343 36.16 55.34 39.17
C PRO A 343 35.60 55.35 40.59
N ILE A 344 36.41 55.82 41.54
CA ILE A 344 35.96 56.04 42.92
C ILE A 344 35.45 57.49 42.95
N ASP A 345 34.15 57.68 43.18
CA ASP A 345 33.63 59.01 43.50
C ASP A 345 34.27 59.48 44.81
N GLY A 346 35.14 60.49 44.71
CA GLY A 346 35.79 61.11 45.88
C GLY A 346 37.22 61.64 45.70
N SER A 347 37.69 61.97 44.49
CA SER A 347 38.88 62.81 44.34
C SER A 347 38.68 63.87 43.26
N ASP A 348 38.44 65.10 43.71
CA ASP A 348 38.63 66.32 42.92
C ASP A 348 40.02 66.29 42.26
N SER A 349 40.05 66.55 40.97
CA SER A 349 41.20 67.24 40.38
C SER A 349 40.73 68.14 39.24
N ASP A 350 40.96 69.42 39.46
CA ASP A 350 40.72 70.53 38.56
C ASP A 350 41.33 70.30 37.17
N LEU A 351 40.62 70.81 36.17
CA LEU A 351 41.12 71.02 34.82
C LEU A 351 42.43 71.81 34.83
N SER A 352 43.43 71.32 34.09
CA SER A 352 44.32 72.22 33.35
C SER A 352 44.54 71.70 31.93
N SER A 353 44.15 72.53 30.97
CA SER A 353 44.46 72.40 29.56
C SER A 353 45.96 72.62 29.34
N SER A 354 46.62 71.75 28.58
CA SER A 354 47.69 72.20 27.70
C SER A 354 47.66 71.42 26.39
N THR A 355 47.45 72.19 25.34
CA THR A 355 47.61 71.87 23.93
C THR A 355 49.07 71.50 23.66
N THR A 356 49.31 70.36 23.02
CA THR A 356 50.44 70.22 22.09
C THR A 356 50.02 69.37 20.91
N SER A 357 49.95 70.03 19.77
CA SER A 357 49.88 69.46 18.44
C SER A 357 51.13 68.64 18.12
N ALA A 358 50.94 67.43 17.61
CA ALA A 358 51.89 66.80 16.71
C ALA A 358 51.10 66.18 15.56
N TYR A 359 51.01 66.95 14.49
CA TYR A 359 50.71 66.46 13.15
C TYR A 359 52.00 65.77 12.67
N GLU A 360 51.98 64.47 12.40
CA GLU A 360 52.79 63.89 11.34
C GLU A 360 52.12 62.64 10.76
N SER A 361 52.05 62.66 9.43
CA SER A 361 51.26 61.83 8.53
C SER A 361 51.75 60.40 8.38
N GLY A 362 50.85 59.48 8.01
CA GLY A 362 51.27 58.23 7.37
C GLY A 362 50.15 57.22 7.13
N TYR A 363 49.36 57.46 6.08
CA TYR A 363 48.44 56.54 5.38
C TYR A 363 47.20 55.98 6.10
#